data_AF-A0A962WAA1-F1
#
_entry.id   AF-A0A962WAA1-F1
#
_cell.length_a   1.000
_cell.length_b   1.000
_cell.length_c   1.000
_cell.angle_alpha   90.00
_cell.angle_beta   90.00
_cell.angle_gamma   90.00
#
_symmetry.space_group_name_H-M   'P 1'
#
loop_
_entity.id
_entity.type
_entity.pdbx_description
1 polymer ?
#
loop_
_entity_poly.entity_id
_entity_poly.type
_entity_poly.pdbx_seq_one_letter_code
_entity_poly.pdbx_strand_id
1 'polypeptide(L)'
;INPLLVDETGVLAVDAHIVVAPPPGDGERYSHMAIHPYPPGLETTWHLTDGTDVVVRPIRPEDAELERNFVDNLSDQSKYFRFMNHMNKISSLMLARFTQIDYDREMALVAVINEHTPEAGIIGVARYISNPDDQSCEFALTVADDWQRRGIGRQLMQRLMSVARSRGLEIMEGDVLAQNTKMLRLCTALGFRTEHDSQDPEVVVVRQHL
;
A
#
# COMPACT_ATOMS: atom_id res chain seq x y z
N ILE A 1 16.59 -34.97 26.53
CA ILE A 1 16.32 -35.07 27.99
C ILE A 1 16.96 -36.35 28.47
N ASN A 2 17.93 -36.27 29.38
CA ASN A 2 18.62 -37.43 29.92
C ASN A 2 19.41 -37.07 31.21
N PRO A 3 19.13 -37.65 32.39
CA PRO A 3 18.12 -38.67 32.64
C PRO A 3 16.71 -38.12 32.93
N LEU A 4 15.71 -38.99 32.78
CA LEU A 4 14.33 -38.74 33.20
C LEU A 4 14.02 -39.72 34.36
N LEU A 5 13.70 -39.19 35.53
CA LEU A 5 13.33 -39.95 36.72
C LEU A 5 11.81 -39.96 36.87
N VAL A 6 11.25 -41.11 37.24
CA VAL A 6 9.80 -41.28 37.42
C VAL A 6 9.55 -41.98 38.75
N ASP A 7 8.64 -41.43 39.55
CA ASP A 7 8.15 -42.02 40.78
C ASP A 7 6.64 -41.80 40.98
N GLU A 8 6.12 -42.21 42.13
CA GLU A 8 4.71 -42.10 42.51
C GLU A 8 4.21 -40.65 42.69
N THR A 9 5.12 -39.68 42.77
CA THR A 9 4.82 -38.25 42.89
C THR A 9 4.90 -37.51 41.56
N GLY A 10 5.54 -38.09 40.54
CA GLY A 10 5.54 -37.55 39.18
C GLY A 10 6.77 -37.90 38.35
N VAL A 11 7.10 -37.01 37.41
CA VAL A 11 8.21 -37.17 36.46
C VAL A 11 9.15 -35.96 36.60
N LEU A 12 10.45 -36.23 36.77
CA LEU A 12 11.51 -35.24 36.85
C LEU A 12 12.52 -35.43 35.71
N ALA A 13 12.65 -34.42 34.85
CA ALA A 13 13.75 -34.33 33.89
C ALA A 13 15.00 -33.74 34.59
N VAL A 14 16.05 -34.53 34.76
CA VAL A 14 17.28 -34.13 35.47
C VAL A 14 18.20 -33.30 34.59
N ASP A 15 18.26 -33.63 33.30
CA ASP A 15 18.97 -32.82 32.30
C ASP A 15 18.20 -32.83 30.97
N ALA A 16 18.22 -31.69 30.29
CA ALA A 16 17.50 -31.44 29.06
C ALA A 16 18.35 -30.58 28.13
N HIS A 17 18.67 -31.14 26.96
CA HIS A 17 19.24 -30.39 25.87
C HIS A 17 18.13 -29.93 24.92
N ILE A 18 18.05 -28.63 24.69
CA ILE A 18 17.14 -28.02 23.72
C ILE A 18 17.98 -27.54 22.54
N VAL A 19 17.67 -28.04 21.34
CA VAL A 19 18.24 -27.50 20.10
C VAL A 19 17.19 -26.61 19.48
N VAL A 20 17.48 -25.32 19.38
CA VAL A 20 16.65 -24.38 18.64
C VAL A 20 16.97 -24.61 17.16
N ALA A 21 16.00 -25.13 16.41
CA ALA A 21 16.09 -25.13 14.96
C ALA A 21 16.04 -23.67 14.48
N PRO A 22 16.81 -23.30 13.43
CA PRO A 22 16.53 -22.04 12.75
C PRO A 22 15.06 -22.01 12.34
N PRO A 23 14.41 -20.83 12.35
CA PRO A 23 13.04 -20.73 11.85
C PRO A 23 13.00 -21.32 10.44
N PRO A 24 11.91 -22.03 10.06
CA PRO A 24 11.76 -22.49 8.70
C PRO A 24 12.00 -21.29 7.79
N GLY A 25 13.02 -21.37 6.94
CA GLY A 25 13.36 -20.30 6.01
C GLY A 25 12.28 -20.25 4.96
N ASP A 26 11.24 -19.49 5.22
CA ASP A 26 10.21 -19.07 4.26
C ASP A 26 10.83 -18.24 3.12
N GLY A 27 12.08 -17.81 3.25
CA GLY A 27 12.85 -17.19 2.17
C GLY A 27 12.48 -15.72 1.93
N GLU A 28 11.45 -15.23 2.60
CA GLU A 28 11.06 -13.83 2.56
C GLU A 28 11.96 -12.99 3.48
N ARG A 29 12.49 -11.92 2.89
CA ARG A 29 13.37 -11.00 3.60
C ARG A 29 12.56 -10.31 4.71
N TYR A 30 13.02 -10.47 5.95
CA TYR A 30 12.41 -9.93 7.18
C TYR A 30 11.22 -10.71 7.77
N SER A 31 10.96 -11.96 7.34
CA SER A 31 9.87 -12.81 7.90
C SER A 31 9.89 -13.00 9.42
N HIS A 32 11.05 -12.82 10.06
CA HIS A 32 11.21 -12.86 11.52
C HIS A 32 10.77 -11.58 12.24
N MET A 33 10.43 -10.50 11.52
CA MET A 33 10.03 -9.22 12.09
C MET A 33 8.51 -9.07 12.05
N ALA A 34 7.91 -8.70 13.18
CA ALA A 34 6.48 -8.40 13.25
C ALA A 34 6.07 -7.12 12.51
N ILE A 35 7.05 -6.27 12.16
CA ILE A 35 6.88 -5.07 11.34
C ILE A 35 8.04 -5.05 10.35
N HIS A 36 7.73 -5.12 9.06
CA HIS A 36 8.76 -5.10 8.02
C HIS A 36 9.44 -3.72 7.96
N PRO A 37 10.78 -3.66 7.77
CA PRO A 37 11.46 -2.39 7.59
C PRO A 37 11.12 -1.77 6.24
N TYR A 38 11.44 -0.49 6.08
CA TYR A 38 11.32 0.22 4.82
C TYR A 38 11.98 -0.58 3.66
N PRO A 39 11.29 -0.80 2.52
CA PRO A 39 11.82 -1.60 1.42
C PRO A 39 12.50 -0.73 0.34
N PRO A 40 13.83 -0.45 0.43
CA PRO A 40 14.52 0.46 -0.50
C PRO A 40 14.58 -0.04 -1.95
N GLY A 41 14.39 -1.36 -2.17
CA GLY A 41 14.39 -1.94 -3.52
C GLY A 41 13.18 -1.52 -4.37
N LEU A 42 12.18 -0.86 -3.78
CA LEU A 42 11.02 -0.33 -4.50
C LEU A 42 11.22 1.12 -4.98
N GLU A 43 12.33 1.76 -4.58
CA GLU A 43 12.66 3.12 -5.03
C GLU A 43 13.10 3.12 -6.49
N THR A 44 12.56 4.05 -7.26
CA THR A 44 12.96 4.25 -8.65
C THR A 44 12.75 5.69 -9.07
N THR A 45 13.55 6.12 -10.06
CA THR A 45 13.38 7.43 -10.69
C THR A 45 12.82 7.24 -12.10
N TRP A 46 11.91 8.12 -12.48
CA TRP A 46 11.31 8.18 -13.80
C TRP A 46 11.20 9.64 -14.26
N HIS A 47 11.40 9.86 -15.56
CA HIS A 47 11.31 11.18 -16.17
C HIS A 47 9.99 11.29 -16.93
N LEU A 48 9.23 12.34 -16.63
CA LEU A 48 8.04 12.71 -17.40
C LEU A 48 8.44 13.18 -18.81
N THR A 49 7.47 13.18 -19.73
CA THR A 49 7.70 13.63 -21.11
C THR A 49 8.10 15.10 -21.22
N ASP A 50 7.78 15.90 -20.20
CA ASP A 50 8.17 17.30 -20.07
C ASP A 50 9.56 17.50 -19.43
N GLY A 51 10.26 16.39 -19.11
CA GLY A 51 11.59 16.41 -18.50
C GLY A 51 11.58 16.48 -16.97
N THR A 52 10.40 16.51 -16.33
CA THR A 52 10.32 16.52 -14.86
C THR A 52 10.78 15.18 -14.27
N ASP A 53 11.68 15.25 -13.30
CA ASP A 53 12.12 14.10 -12.51
C ASP A 53 11.10 13.73 -11.44
N VAL A 54 10.68 12.47 -11.43
CA VAL A 54 9.75 11.91 -10.44
C VAL A 54 10.40 10.71 -9.78
N VAL A 55 10.53 10.77 -8.46
CA VAL A 55 10.93 9.62 -7.64
C VAL A 55 9.67 8.90 -7.18
N VAL A 56 9.60 7.59 -7.43
CA VAL A 56 8.57 6.72 -6.88
C VAL A 56 9.19 5.86 -5.80
N ARG A 57 8.64 5.91 -4.60
CA ARG A 57 9.13 5.17 -3.43
C ARG A 57 8.01 4.82 -2.45
N PRO A 58 8.20 3.85 -1.55
CA PRO A 58 7.29 3.66 -0.42
C PRO A 58 7.17 4.92 0.44
N ILE A 59 5.97 5.16 0.98
CA ILE A 59 5.73 6.22 1.96
C ILE A 59 6.51 5.91 3.25
N ARG A 60 6.97 6.94 3.94
CA ARG A 60 7.71 6.84 5.20
C ARG A 60 7.01 7.65 6.29
N PRO A 61 7.21 7.35 7.59
CA PRO A 61 6.65 8.15 8.67
C PRO A 61 6.97 9.66 8.57
N GLU A 62 8.16 9.99 8.06
CA GLU A 62 8.64 11.37 7.87
C GLU A 62 7.88 12.15 6.78
N ASP A 63 7.13 11.47 5.92
CA ASP A 63 6.33 12.10 4.85
C ASP A 63 5.04 12.75 5.37
N ALA A 64 4.79 12.75 6.69
CA ALA A 64 3.56 13.28 7.27
C ALA A 64 3.23 14.71 6.79
N GLU A 65 4.21 15.62 6.77
CA GLU A 65 3.96 16.98 6.29
C GLU A 65 3.77 17.04 4.77
N LEU A 66 4.47 16.20 4.00
CA LEU A 66 4.28 16.10 2.55
C LEU A 66 2.90 15.55 2.18
N GLU A 67 2.44 14.51 2.88
CA GLU A 67 1.11 13.90 2.69
C GLU A 67 0.01 14.86 3.10
N ARG A 68 0.20 15.62 4.20
CA ARG A 68 -0.73 16.68 4.61
C ARG A 68 -0.86 17.74 3.52
N ASN A 69 0.28 18.27 3.05
CA ASN A 69 0.30 19.30 2.01
C ASN A 69 -0.31 18.78 0.71
N PHE A 70 -0.05 17.52 0.34
CA PHE A 70 -0.67 16.89 -0.81
C PHE A 70 -2.20 16.85 -0.68
N VAL A 71 -2.72 16.30 0.42
CA VAL A 71 -4.17 16.17 0.63
C VAL A 71 -4.84 17.54 0.72
N ASP A 72 -4.25 18.49 1.45
CA ASP A 72 -4.84 19.83 1.65
C ASP A 72 -4.98 20.59 0.32
N ASN A 73 -4.04 20.42 -0.61
CA ASN A 73 -4.03 21.06 -1.93
C ASN A 73 -4.86 20.34 -3.00
N LEU A 74 -5.47 19.19 -2.71
CA LEU A 74 -6.41 18.55 -3.64
C LEU A 74 -7.69 19.39 -3.79
N SER A 75 -8.24 19.38 -5.00
CA SER A 75 -9.59 19.91 -5.23
C SER A 75 -10.65 19.16 -4.42
N ASP A 76 -11.77 19.82 -4.11
CA ASP A 76 -12.89 19.18 -3.41
C ASP A 76 -13.40 17.95 -4.16
N GLN A 77 -13.36 17.97 -5.49
CA GLN A 77 -13.70 16.82 -6.32
C GLN A 77 -12.71 15.65 -6.12
N SER A 78 -11.41 15.92 -6.13
CA SER A 78 -10.38 14.90 -5.91
C SER A 78 -10.44 14.33 -4.49
N LYS A 79 -10.73 15.15 -3.48
CA LYS A 79 -10.98 14.71 -2.10
C LYS A 79 -12.23 13.83 -2.02
N TYR A 80 -13.34 14.28 -2.62
CA TYR A 80 -14.58 13.52 -2.63
C TYR A 80 -14.40 12.16 -3.31
N PHE A 81 -13.73 12.09 -4.45
CA PHE A 81 -13.45 10.83 -5.14
C PHE A 81 -12.52 9.90 -4.36
N ARG A 82 -11.55 10.43 -3.60
CA ARG A 82 -10.63 9.61 -2.83
C ARG A 82 -11.22 9.08 -1.53
N PHE A 83 -12.09 9.85 -0.89
CA PHE A 83 -12.55 9.56 0.47
C PHE A 83 -14.05 9.25 0.55
N MET A 84 -14.76 9.33 -0.59
CA MET A 84 -16.22 9.19 -0.69
C MET A 84 -16.98 10.03 0.34
N ASN A 85 -16.36 11.15 0.74
CA ASN A 85 -16.84 12.01 1.79
C ASN A 85 -16.30 13.43 1.57
N HIS A 86 -17.06 14.43 2.01
CA HIS A 86 -16.61 15.81 2.02
C HIS A 86 -15.65 16.03 3.18
N MET A 87 -14.37 15.77 2.93
CA MET A 87 -13.30 16.05 3.88
C MET A 87 -12.63 17.38 3.56
N ASN A 88 -12.62 18.30 4.53
CA ASN A 88 -11.96 19.60 4.37
C ASN A 88 -10.47 19.54 4.74
N LYS A 89 -10.11 18.76 5.77
CA LYS A 89 -8.73 18.65 6.29
C LYS A 89 -8.45 17.23 6.77
N ILE A 90 -7.22 16.79 6.60
CA ILE A 90 -6.75 15.52 7.15
C ILE A 90 -6.44 15.65 8.66
N SER A 91 -7.06 14.79 9.46
CA SER A 91 -6.79 14.73 10.90
C SER A 91 -5.40 14.15 11.17
N SER A 92 -4.79 14.51 12.30
CA SER A 92 -3.48 13.95 12.68
C SER A 92 -3.51 12.42 12.84
N LEU A 93 -4.66 11.87 13.25
CA LEU A 93 -4.85 10.42 13.34
C LEU A 93 -4.85 9.75 11.96
N MET A 94 -5.55 10.34 10.99
CA MET A 94 -5.59 9.83 9.62
C MET A 94 -4.21 9.95 8.96
N LEU A 95 -3.51 11.05 9.20
CA LEU A 95 -2.15 11.25 8.72
C LEU A 95 -1.19 10.17 9.23
N ALA A 96 -1.25 9.87 10.53
CA ALA A 96 -0.45 8.78 11.11
C ALA A 96 -0.78 7.42 10.48
N ARG A 97 -2.06 7.13 10.18
CA ARG A 97 -2.42 5.89 9.45
C ARG A 97 -1.95 5.88 8.01
N PHE A 98 -1.85 7.04 7.37
CA PHE A 98 -1.41 7.09 5.99
C PHE A 98 0.09 6.97 5.82
N THR A 99 0.90 7.35 6.82
CA THR A 99 2.36 7.35 6.73
C THR A 99 3.06 6.28 7.56
N GLN A 100 2.43 5.76 8.62
CA GLN A 100 2.98 4.70 9.47
C GLN A 100 2.30 3.38 9.16
N ILE A 101 2.64 2.82 8.00
CA ILE A 101 2.06 1.57 7.51
C ILE A 101 2.89 0.36 7.95
N ASP A 102 2.21 -0.78 8.10
CA ASP A 102 2.87 -2.08 8.15
C ASP A 102 3.16 -2.54 6.71
N TYR A 103 4.42 -2.51 6.29
CA TYR A 103 4.81 -2.96 4.96
C TYR A 103 4.68 -4.47 4.76
N ASP A 104 4.06 -5.25 5.65
CA ASP A 104 3.65 -6.62 5.34
C ASP A 104 2.22 -6.63 4.77
N ARG A 105 1.28 -6.04 5.52
CA ARG A 105 -0.17 -6.02 5.22
C ARG A 105 -0.61 -4.88 4.32
N GLU A 106 0.19 -3.83 4.23
CA GLU A 106 -0.13 -2.63 3.49
C GLU A 106 1.05 -2.23 2.60
N MET A 107 0.76 -1.45 1.57
CA MET A 107 1.77 -0.76 0.80
C MET A 107 1.21 0.57 0.34
N ALA A 108 1.99 1.64 0.49
CA ALA A 108 1.71 2.93 -0.13
C ALA A 108 2.95 3.40 -0.87
N LEU A 109 2.80 3.65 -2.17
CA LEU A 109 3.81 4.24 -3.04
C LEU A 109 3.46 5.71 -3.27
N VAL A 110 4.43 6.58 -3.05
CA VAL A 110 4.35 8.01 -3.34
C VAL A 110 5.17 8.34 -4.59
N ALA A 111 4.64 9.22 -5.43
CA ALA A 111 5.37 9.90 -6.49
C ALA A 111 5.75 11.29 -5.98
N VAL A 112 7.05 11.59 -5.97
CA VAL A 112 7.62 12.81 -5.38
C VAL A 112 8.46 13.55 -6.42
N ILE A 113 8.28 14.86 -6.50
CA ILE A 113 9.16 15.77 -7.25
C ILE A 113 10.12 16.46 -6.30
N ASN A 114 11.28 16.90 -6.82
CA ASN A 114 12.31 17.60 -6.04
C ASN A 114 12.71 16.81 -4.77
N GLU A 115 12.73 15.47 -4.86
CA GLU A 115 13.17 14.61 -3.77
C GLU A 115 14.59 15.04 -3.33
N HIS A 116 14.83 15.08 -2.02
CA HIS A 116 16.06 15.57 -1.37
C HIS A 116 16.28 17.09 -1.39
N THR A 117 15.30 17.89 -1.81
CA THR A 117 15.32 19.35 -1.62
C THR A 117 14.24 19.80 -0.64
N PRO A 118 14.34 21.02 -0.09
CA PRO A 118 13.26 21.61 0.73
C PRO A 118 11.93 21.81 -0.01
N GLU A 119 11.93 21.68 -1.34
CA GLU A 119 10.78 21.87 -2.23
C GLU A 119 10.15 20.52 -2.63
N ALA A 120 10.51 19.44 -1.93
CA ALA A 120 9.95 18.12 -2.14
C ALA A 120 8.42 18.17 -2.04
N GLY A 121 7.74 17.50 -2.97
CA GLY A 121 6.29 17.49 -3.03
C GLY A 121 5.74 16.18 -3.54
N ILE A 122 4.80 15.59 -2.80
CA ILE A 122 4.04 14.43 -3.28
C ILE A 122 3.08 14.92 -4.38
N ILE A 123 3.12 14.27 -5.53
CA ILE A 123 2.26 14.54 -6.69
C ILE A 123 1.27 13.40 -6.97
N GLY A 124 1.43 12.27 -6.31
CA GLY A 124 0.48 11.16 -6.36
C GLY A 124 0.80 10.08 -5.33
N VAL A 125 -0.25 9.38 -4.90
CA VAL A 125 -0.17 8.30 -3.93
C VAL A 125 -1.04 7.15 -4.41
N ALA A 126 -0.48 5.95 -4.46
CA ALA A 126 -1.24 4.72 -4.65
C ALA A 126 -0.95 3.78 -3.49
N ARG A 127 -1.99 3.18 -2.92
CA ARG A 127 -1.84 2.27 -1.79
C ARG A 127 -2.79 1.09 -1.90
N TYR A 128 -2.43 -0.02 -1.26
CA TYR A 128 -3.34 -1.11 -0.98
C TYR A 128 -3.29 -1.53 0.49
N ILE A 129 -4.36 -2.16 0.94
CA ILE A 129 -4.46 -2.86 2.23
C ILE A 129 -4.92 -4.29 1.91
N SER A 130 -4.20 -5.30 2.44
CA SER A 130 -4.60 -6.70 2.28
C SER A 130 -5.91 -6.98 3.02
N ASN A 131 -6.78 -7.73 2.38
CA ASN A 131 -8.02 -8.21 2.97
C ASN A 131 -7.75 -9.36 3.94
N PRO A 132 -8.67 -9.66 4.87
CA PRO A 132 -8.49 -10.74 5.85
C PRO A 132 -8.41 -12.17 5.25
N ASP A 133 -8.61 -12.31 3.94
CA ASP A 133 -8.49 -13.59 3.22
C ASP A 133 -7.05 -13.93 2.82
N ASP A 134 -6.10 -13.01 3.07
CA ASP A 134 -4.69 -13.08 2.70
C ASP A 134 -4.44 -13.33 1.19
N GLN A 135 -5.45 -13.12 0.34
CA GLN A 135 -5.40 -13.36 -1.11
C GLN A 135 -5.74 -12.11 -1.92
N SER A 136 -6.56 -11.22 -1.37
CA SER A 136 -7.01 -10.01 -2.05
C SER A 136 -6.56 -8.74 -1.33
N CYS A 137 -6.56 -7.62 -2.05
CA CYS A 137 -6.30 -6.31 -1.47
C CYS A 137 -7.17 -5.21 -2.08
N GLU A 138 -7.55 -4.25 -1.25
CA GLU A 138 -8.26 -3.05 -1.67
C GLU A 138 -7.25 -1.94 -1.98
N PHE A 139 -7.37 -1.31 -3.15
CA PHE A 139 -6.49 -0.21 -3.55
C PHE A 139 -7.18 1.16 -3.49
N ALA A 140 -6.36 2.19 -3.30
CA ALA A 140 -6.75 3.59 -3.50
C ALA A 140 -5.65 4.34 -4.26
N LEU A 141 -6.06 5.24 -5.16
CA LEU A 141 -5.16 6.09 -5.95
C LEU A 141 -5.62 7.54 -5.90
N THR A 142 -4.67 8.45 -5.68
CA THR A 142 -4.86 9.89 -5.84
C THR A 142 -3.69 10.49 -6.61
N VAL A 143 -3.98 11.44 -7.50
CA VAL A 143 -2.98 12.24 -8.20
C VAL A 143 -3.37 13.70 -8.06
N ALA A 144 -2.41 14.55 -7.70
CA ALA A 144 -2.63 16.00 -7.57
C ALA A 144 -3.21 16.56 -8.86
N ASP A 145 -4.16 17.49 -8.75
CA ASP A 145 -4.98 17.96 -9.87
C ASP A 145 -4.13 18.44 -11.07
N ASP A 146 -3.06 19.19 -10.82
CA ASP A 146 -2.14 19.73 -11.84
C ASP A 146 -1.23 18.66 -12.50
N TRP A 147 -1.16 17.48 -11.89
CA TRP A 147 -0.33 16.35 -12.30
C TRP A 147 -1.16 15.22 -12.94
N GLN A 148 -2.48 15.35 -12.95
CA GLN A 148 -3.35 14.41 -13.65
C GLN A 148 -3.04 14.39 -15.16
N ARG A 149 -3.36 13.26 -15.81
CA ARG A 149 -3.17 13.04 -17.26
C ARG A 149 -1.70 13.07 -17.74
N ARG A 150 -0.72 13.01 -16.82
CA ARG A 150 0.72 12.86 -17.15
C ARG A 150 1.25 11.44 -16.99
N GLY A 151 0.38 10.45 -16.82
CA GLY A 151 0.76 9.03 -16.68
C GLY A 151 1.14 8.58 -15.26
N ILE A 152 1.18 9.49 -14.28
CA ILE A 152 1.55 9.19 -12.88
C ILE A 152 0.66 8.11 -12.26
N GLY A 153 -0.66 8.23 -12.39
CA GLY A 153 -1.58 7.24 -11.83
C GLY A 153 -1.38 5.84 -12.41
N ARG A 154 -1.08 5.75 -13.71
CA ARG A 154 -0.77 4.47 -14.36
C ARG A 154 0.53 3.87 -13.83
N GLN A 155 1.57 4.68 -13.72
CA GLN A 155 2.87 4.23 -13.21
C GLN A 155 2.79 3.75 -11.76
N LEU A 156 2.11 4.52 -10.90
CA LEU A 156 1.90 4.14 -9.51
C LEU A 156 1.11 2.83 -9.40
N MET A 157 0.00 2.69 -10.13
CA MET A 157 -0.80 1.46 -10.09
C MET A 157 -0.05 0.25 -10.62
N GLN A 158 0.68 0.36 -11.73
CA GLN A 158 1.46 -0.77 -12.27
C GLN A 158 2.50 -1.28 -11.27
N ARG A 159 3.16 -0.36 -10.57
CA ARG A 159 4.13 -0.69 -9.52
C ARG A 159 3.44 -1.29 -8.31
N LEU A 160 2.33 -0.70 -7.87
CA LEU A 160 1.54 -1.21 -6.76
C LEU A 160 1.05 -2.65 -7.02
N MET A 161 0.55 -2.91 -8.21
CA MET A 161 0.18 -4.27 -8.67
C MET A 161 1.38 -5.22 -8.69
N SER A 162 2.56 -4.76 -9.13
CA SER A 162 3.79 -5.57 -9.10
C SER A 162 4.21 -5.92 -7.68
N VAL A 163 4.06 -4.99 -6.73
CA VAL A 163 4.35 -5.24 -5.31
C VAL A 163 3.35 -6.25 -4.76
N ALA A 164 2.06 -6.09 -5.04
CA ALA A 164 1.04 -7.03 -4.60
C ALA A 164 1.30 -8.46 -5.11
N ARG A 165 1.62 -8.62 -6.41
CA ARG A 165 2.05 -9.92 -6.99
C ARG A 165 3.22 -10.55 -6.26
N SER A 166 4.24 -9.73 -5.96
CA SER A 166 5.45 -10.23 -5.29
C SER A 166 5.21 -10.72 -3.87
N ARG A 167 4.06 -10.38 -3.28
CA ARG A 167 3.60 -10.85 -1.95
C ARG A 167 2.57 -11.98 -2.03
N GLY A 168 2.35 -12.54 -3.22
CA GLY A 168 1.38 -13.61 -3.40
C GLY A 168 -0.09 -13.18 -3.37
N LEU A 169 -0.38 -11.87 -3.37
CA LEU A 169 -1.75 -11.40 -3.55
C LEU A 169 -2.22 -11.73 -4.97
N GLU A 170 -3.38 -12.37 -5.05
CA GLU A 170 -3.96 -12.87 -6.30
C GLU A 170 -4.93 -11.86 -6.92
N ILE A 171 -5.52 -10.98 -6.10
CA ILE A 171 -6.62 -10.12 -6.52
C ILE A 171 -6.41 -8.71 -5.98
N MET A 172 -6.52 -7.73 -6.86
CA MET A 172 -6.60 -6.32 -6.48
C MET A 172 -7.96 -5.77 -6.85
N GLU A 173 -8.61 -5.11 -5.90
CA GLU A 173 -9.96 -4.57 -6.05
C GLU A 173 -10.12 -3.19 -5.44
N GLY A 174 -11.20 -2.51 -5.77
CA GLY A 174 -11.53 -1.23 -5.16
C GLY A 174 -12.84 -0.65 -5.65
N ASP A 175 -13.32 0.33 -4.92
CA ASP A 175 -14.56 1.03 -5.21
C ASP A 175 -14.29 2.35 -5.89
N VAL A 176 -14.94 2.55 -7.04
CA VAL A 176 -14.82 3.76 -7.82
C VAL A 176 -16.21 4.36 -8.03
N LEU A 177 -16.40 5.62 -7.63
CA LEU A 177 -17.63 6.33 -7.93
C LEU A 177 -17.89 6.34 -9.44
N ALA A 178 -19.11 6.01 -9.86
CA ALA A 178 -19.52 5.90 -11.26
C ALA A 178 -19.24 7.19 -12.06
N GLN A 179 -19.26 8.35 -11.38
CA GLN A 179 -18.95 9.66 -11.95
C GLN A 179 -17.45 9.86 -12.23
N ASN A 180 -16.56 9.11 -11.58
CA ASN A 180 -15.10 9.18 -11.76
C ASN A 180 -14.65 8.42 -13.02
N THR A 181 -15.14 8.88 -14.17
CA THR A 181 -14.86 8.30 -15.49
C THR A 181 -13.37 8.23 -15.82
N LYS A 182 -12.54 9.14 -15.27
CA LYS A 182 -11.08 9.13 -15.43
C LYS A 182 -10.48 7.89 -14.77
N MET A 183 -10.88 7.60 -13.54
CA MET A 183 -10.40 6.42 -12.80
C MET A 183 -10.89 5.13 -13.43
N LEU A 184 -12.16 5.06 -13.83
CA LEU A 184 -12.72 3.88 -14.53
C LEU A 184 -11.95 3.56 -15.82
N ARG A 185 -11.63 4.59 -16.62
CA ARG A 185 -10.79 4.42 -17.83
C ARG A 185 -9.39 3.91 -17.50
N LEU A 186 -8.79 4.38 -16.41
CA LEU A 186 -7.50 3.89 -15.95
C LEU A 186 -7.58 2.41 -15.53
N CYS A 187 -8.60 2.04 -14.75
CA CYS A 187 -8.87 0.65 -14.36
C CYS A 187 -9.02 -0.25 -15.58
N THR A 188 -9.85 0.11 -16.55
CA THR A 188 -10.02 -0.65 -17.80
C THR A 188 -8.70 -0.78 -18.56
N ALA A 189 -7.91 0.30 -18.66
CA ALA A 189 -6.61 0.26 -19.34
C ALA A 189 -5.55 -0.61 -18.62
N LEU A 190 -5.73 -0.85 -17.32
CA LEU A 190 -4.92 -1.75 -16.50
C LEU A 190 -5.52 -3.18 -16.42
N GLY A 191 -6.62 -3.43 -17.15
CA GLY A 191 -7.26 -4.73 -17.29
C GLY A 191 -8.26 -5.08 -16.18
N PHE A 192 -8.60 -4.14 -15.31
CA PHE A 192 -9.65 -4.38 -14.30
C PHE A 192 -10.99 -4.61 -15.00
N ARG A 193 -11.71 -5.61 -14.51
CA ARG A 193 -13.14 -5.79 -14.78
C ARG A 193 -13.91 -4.84 -13.90
N THR A 194 -15.03 -4.34 -14.40
CA THR A 194 -15.86 -3.33 -13.73
C THR A 194 -17.28 -3.85 -13.65
N GLU A 195 -17.86 -3.84 -12.46
CA GLU A 195 -19.25 -4.24 -12.21
C GLU A 195 -19.89 -3.16 -11.32
N HIS A 196 -21.14 -2.80 -11.58
CA HIS A 196 -21.86 -1.89 -10.69
C HIS A 196 -22.15 -2.60 -9.37
N ASP A 197 -22.00 -1.88 -8.26
CA ASP A 197 -22.38 -2.44 -6.97
C ASP A 197 -23.90 -2.69 -6.93
N SER A 198 -24.27 -3.84 -6.36
CA SER A 198 -25.67 -4.28 -6.32
C SER A 198 -26.54 -3.49 -5.34
N GLN A 199 -25.92 -2.87 -4.34
CA GLN A 199 -26.55 -2.08 -3.29
C GLN A 199 -26.46 -0.58 -3.56
N ASP A 200 -25.38 -0.13 -4.20
CA ASP A 200 -25.14 1.28 -4.54
C ASP A 200 -24.77 1.48 -6.03
N PRO A 201 -25.72 1.84 -6.89
CA PRO A 201 -25.46 2.09 -8.31
C PRO A 201 -24.47 3.24 -8.58
N GLU A 202 -24.21 4.12 -7.61
CA GLU A 202 -23.21 5.19 -7.72
C GLU A 202 -21.78 4.67 -7.52
N VAL A 203 -21.61 3.42 -7.11
CA VAL A 203 -20.32 2.73 -6.97
C VAL A 203 -20.15 1.68 -8.05
N VAL A 204 -18.95 1.66 -8.62
CA VAL A 204 -18.48 0.63 -9.55
C VAL A 204 -17.33 -0.09 -8.86
N VAL A 205 -17.55 -1.37 -8.58
CA VAL A 205 -16.52 -2.27 -8.08
C VAL A 205 -15.61 -2.62 -9.24
N VAL A 206 -14.30 -2.43 -9.05
CA VAL A 206 -13.30 -2.82 -10.04
C VAL A 206 -12.43 -3.93 -9.47
N ARG A 207 -12.19 -4.98 -10.25
CA ARG A 207 -11.42 -6.15 -9.80
C ARG A 207 -10.46 -6.63 -10.89
N GLN A 208 -9.23 -6.98 -10.51
CA GLN A 208 -8.23 -7.55 -11.39
C GLN A 208 -7.53 -8.73 -10.72
N HIS A 209 -7.33 -9.81 -11.48
CA HIS A 209 -6.43 -10.88 -11.09
C HIS A 209 -4.99 -10.46 -11.41
N LEU A 210 -4.12 -10.55 -10.41
CA LEU A 210 -2.76 -10.03 -10.48
C LEU A 210 -1.84 -10.94 -11.28
#